data_AF-A0A060YR12-F1
#
_entry.id   AF-A0A060YR12-F1
#
_cell.length_a   1.000
_cell.length_b   1.000
_cell.length_c   1.000
_cell.angle_alpha   90.00
_cell.angle_beta   90.00
_cell.angle_gamma   90.00
#
_symmetry.space_group_name_H-M   'P 1'
#
loop_
_entity.id
_entity.type
_entity.pdbx_description
1 polymer ?
#
loop_
_entity_poly.entity_id
_entity_poly.type
_entity_poly.pdbx_seq_one_letter_code
_entity_poly.pdbx_strand_id
1 'polypeptide(L)'
;MEPKSFFQIGTRQIFSLNATYSFPSFQAILNMDNTVVDLETLQSLYDNRAQQDEMEKIEKHIKSSKDKDDAKPLDKPEQFLFQLSQIPNFSGRVFCILFQSTFDECISSILRKVEILQRVCTTLQRGQCVMQVLGLVLAFGNFMNGGNRSRGQADGFTLDILPKLKDVKSSDNSQSLLSFIVAYYLRHFDEDAGRETCVYPLPEPQDLFQASQMKFEDFQRDLRKLRKDLKACSAETEKVCQVSSEEHLQPFKEKMEGFLSQAKTDLEAQETQLENTHKM
;
A
#
# COMPACT_ATOMS: atom_id res chain seq x y z
N MET A 1 -43.59 28.74 -19.18
CA MET A 1 -42.37 28.61 -18.35
C MET A 1 -42.82 28.00 -17.03
N GLU A 2 -42.53 26.72 -16.81
CA GLU A 2 -42.80 26.09 -15.52
C GLU A 2 -41.87 26.67 -14.44
N PRO A 3 -42.32 26.80 -13.18
CA PRO A 3 -41.45 27.25 -12.11
C PRO A 3 -40.37 26.20 -11.88
N LYS A 4 -39.11 26.63 -11.95
CA LYS A 4 -37.94 25.80 -11.59
C LYS A 4 -38.17 25.25 -10.17
N SER A 5 -38.14 23.93 -10.01
CA SER A 5 -38.21 23.31 -8.70
C SER A 5 -37.05 23.85 -7.83
N PHE A 6 -37.29 23.95 -6.52
CA PHE A 6 -36.30 24.27 -5.49
C PHE A 6 -35.09 23.29 -5.45
N PHE A 7 -35.09 22.29 -6.33
CA PHE A 7 -34.42 20.99 -6.27
C PHE A 7 -33.28 20.90 -7.31
N GLN A 8 -32.36 21.86 -7.29
CA GLN A 8 -31.04 21.72 -7.93
C GLN A 8 -29.97 21.60 -6.83
N ILE A 9 -30.21 20.71 -5.85
CA ILE A 9 -29.10 20.12 -5.11
C ILE A 9 -28.26 19.44 -6.19
N GLY A 10 -27.04 19.95 -6.38
CA GLY A 10 -26.23 19.69 -7.55
C GLY A 10 -26.19 18.20 -7.86
N THR A 11 -26.31 17.88 -9.14
CA THR A 11 -26.10 16.58 -9.78
C THR A 11 -24.68 16.07 -9.53
N ARG A 12 -24.32 15.85 -8.27
CA ARG A 12 -23.31 14.87 -7.89
C ARG A 12 -23.91 13.50 -8.22
N GLN A 13 -23.11 12.45 -8.40
CA GLN A 13 -23.49 11.16 -9.01
C GLN A 13 -24.61 10.35 -8.31
N ILE A 14 -25.36 10.98 -7.41
CA ILE A 14 -26.49 10.50 -6.61
C ILE A 14 -27.57 9.79 -7.46
N PHE A 15 -27.85 10.26 -8.68
CA PHE A 15 -28.81 9.57 -9.56
C PHE A 15 -28.36 8.15 -9.93
N SER A 16 -27.06 7.95 -10.15
CA SER A 16 -26.49 6.63 -10.44
C SER A 16 -26.47 5.75 -9.19
N LEU A 17 -26.15 6.33 -8.03
CA LEU A 17 -26.09 5.62 -6.76
C LEU A 17 -27.49 5.15 -6.32
N ASN A 18 -28.50 6.01 -6.42
CA ASN A 18 -29.89 5.65 -6.07
C ASN A 18 -30.47 4.54 -6.95
N ALA A 19 -30.15 4.52 -8.25
CA ALA A 19 -30.60 3.45 -9.14
C ALA A 19 -29.97 2.08 -8.83
N THR A 20 -28.83 2.08 -8.15
CA THR A 20 -28.01 0.88 -7.94
C THR A 20 -28.16 0.29 -6.55
N TYR A 21 -28.39 1.10 -5.51
CA TYR A 21 -28.37 0.65 -4.12
C TYR A 21 -29.72 0.79 -3.42
N SER A 22 -30.10 -0.25 -2.67
CA SER A 22 -31.38 -0.36 -1.95
C SER A 22 -31.16 -0.52 -0.44
N PHE A 23 -32.23 -0.54 0.35
CA PHE A 23 -32.16 -0.65 1.83
C PHE A 23 -31.29 -1.81 2.37
N PRO A 24 -31.26 -3.01 1.75
CA PRO A 24 -30.30 -4.08 2.10
C PRO A 24 -28.82 -3.65 2.09
N SER A 25 -28.44 -2.71 1.21
CA SER A 25 -27.08 -2.14 1.17
C SER A 25 -26.77 -1.30 2.41
N PHE A 26 -27.76 -0.72 3.08
CA PHE A 26 -27.54 0.06 4.31
C PHE A 26 -27.28 -0.82 5.53
N GLN A 27 -27.95 -1.98 5.60
CA GLN A 27 -27.65 -2.98 6.63
C GLN A 27 -26.22 -3.52 6.49
N ALA A 28 -25.72 -3.65 5.25
CA ALA A 28 -24.33 -4.03 5.00
C ALA A 28 -23.34 -3.00 5.58
N ILE A 29 -23.65 -1.70 5.51
CA ILE A 29 -22.80 -0.65 6.12
C ILE A 29 -22.80 -0.76 7.65
N LEU A 30 -23.96 -1.03 8.26
CA LEU A 30 -24.06 -1.27 9.71
C LEU A 30 -23.27 -2.51 10.14
N ASN A 31 -23.32 -3.57 9.32
CA ASN A 31 -22.66 -4.84 9.58
C ASN A 31 -21.17 -4.85 9.18
N MET A 32 -20.67 -3.77 8.57
CA MET A 32 -19.35 -3.72 7.92
C MET A 32 -19.15 -4.91 6.97
N ASP A 33 -20.11 -5.13 6.08
CA ASP A 33 -20.09 -6.17 5.06
C ASP A 33 -19.68 -5.58 3.71
N ASN A 34 -18.37 -5.67 3.45
CA ASN A 34 -17.71 -5.23 2.23
C ASN A 34 -17.87 -6.21 1.05
N THR A 35 -18.60 -7.33 1.21
CA THR A 35 -18.98 -8.22 0.10
C THR A 35 -20.24 -7.76 -0.62
N VAL A 36 -21.10 -7.00 0.09
CA VAL A 36 -22.36 -6.46 -0.43
C VAL A 36 -22.18 -5.02 -0.90
N VAL A 37 -21.32 -4.25 -0.24
CA VAL A 37 -20.97 -2.88 -0.65
C VAL A 37 -19.46 -2.76 -0.69
N ASP A 38 -18.90 -2.77 -1.91
CA ASP A 38 -17.46 -2.65 -2.10
C ASP A 38 -16.91 -1.26 -1.68
N LEU A 39 -15.59 -1.17 -1.59
CA LEU A 39 -14.92 0.04 -1.10
C LEU A 39 -15.06 1.24 -2.05
N GLU A 40 -15.13 1.00 -3.36
CA GLU A 40 -15.33 2.07 -4.35
C GLU A 40 -16.73 2.67 -4.22
N THR A 41 -17.72 1.82 -3.98
CA THR A 41 -19.08 2.22 -3.68
C THR A 41 -19.14 2.99 -2.37
N LEU A 42 -18.53 2.47 -1.30
CA LEU A 42 -18.48 3.14 0.00
C LEU A 42 -17.84 4.53 -0.10
N GLN A 43 -16.74 4.66 -0.85
CA GLN A 43 -16.09 5.93 -1.13
C GLN A 43 -17.04 6.87 -1.89
N SER A 44 -17.72 6.37 -2.91
CA SER A 44 -18.71 7.15 -3.67
C SER A 44 -19.87 7.63 -2.80
N LEU A 45 -20.42 6.76 -1.93
CA LEU A 45 -21.47 7.13 -1.00
C LEU A 45 -20.97 8.17 0.03
N TYR A 46 -19.72 8.04 0.48
CA TYR A 46 -19.10 9.00 1.38
C TYR A 46 -18.97 10.38 0.72
N ASP A 47 -18.42 10.46 -0.49
CA ASP A 47 -18.17 11.73 -1.18
C ASP A 47 -19.46 12.44 -1.63
N ASN A 48 -20.51 11.65 -1.92
CA ASN A 48 -21.81 12.14 -2.36
C ASN A 48 -22.83 12.30 -1.22
N ARG A 49 -22.45 12.07 0.04
CA ARG A 49 -23.35 12.26 1.19
C ARG A 49 -23.81 13.71 1.31
N ALA A 50 -25.02 13.88 1.83
CA ALA A 50 -25.60 15.19 2.03
C ALA A 50 -24.77 16.02 3.01
N GLN A 51 -24.52 17.27 2.64
CA GLN A 51 -23.94 18.27 3.53
C GLN A 51 -25.00 18.77 4.53
N GLN A 52 -24.55 19.42 5.60
CA GLN A 52 -25.44 19.87 6.67
C GLN A 52 -26.56 20.80 6.15
N ASP A 53 -26.24 21.73 5.26
CA ASP A 53 -27.23 22.66 4.70
C ASP A 53 -28.22 21.96 3.74
N GLU A 54 -27.77 20.93 3.03
CA GLU A 54 -28.62 20.09 2.18
C GLU A 54 -29.60 19.28 3.04
N MET A 55 -29.10 18.67 4.13
CA MET A 55 -29.93 17.93 5.08
C MET A 55 -30.97 18.82 5.77
N GLU A 56 -30.60 20.02 6.19
CA GLU A 56 -31.53 20.97 6.82
C GLU A 56 -32.70 21.34 5.88
N LYS A 57 -32.42 21.52 4.59
CA LYS A 57 -33.45 21.79 3.56
C LYS A 57 -34.39 20.60 3.39
N ILE A 58 -33.82 19.39 3.31
CA ILE A 58 -34.58 18.13 3.17
C ILE A 58 -35.51 17.94 4.37
N GLU A 59 -35.00 18.06 5.59
CA GLU A 59 -35.79 17.90 6.81
C GLU A 59 -36.90 18.95 6.93
N LYS A 60 -36.60 20.21 6.59
CA LYS A 60 -37.60 21.28 6.61
C LYS A 60 -38.72 21.00 5.61
N HIS A 61 -38.40 20.49 4.42
CA HIS A 61 -39.39 20.09 3.44
C HIS A 61 -40.27 18.96 3.99
N ILE A 62 -39.68 17.89 4.54
CA ILE A 62 -40.41 16.77 5.17
C ILE A 62 -41.33 17.24 6.31
N LYS A 63 -40.86 18.15 7.16
CA LYS A 63 -41.66 18.70 8.26
C LYS A 63 -42.85 19.51 7.74
N SER A 64 -42.63 20.38 6.75
CA SER A 64 -43.68 21.24 6.19
C SER A 64 -44.68 20.53 5.28
N SER A 65 -44.33 19.36 4.74
CA SER A 65 -45.21 18.53 3.93
C SER A 65 -46.13 17.63 4.76
N LYS A 66 -45.74 17.25 5.98
CA LYS A 66 -46.60 16.45 6.89
C LYS A 66 -47.91 17.16 7.28
N ASP A 67 -47.93 18.49 7.24
CA ASP A 67 -49.08 19.31 7.65
C ASP A 67 -49.99 19.71 6.46
N LYS A 68 -49.72 19.22 5.24
CA LYS A 68 -50.44 19.61 4.02
C LYS A 68 -50.67 18.41 3.09
N ASP A 69 -51.93 18.05 2.86
CA ASP A 69 -52.32 16.94 1.96
C ASP A 69 -51.84 17.13 0.50
N ASP A 70 -51.59 18.36 0.05
CA ASP A 70 -51.16 18.68 -1.33
C ASP A 70 -49.64 18.95 -1.46
N ALA A 71 -48.84 18.56 -0.47
CA ALA A 71 -47.40 18.82 -0.53
C ALA A 71 -46.68 17.95 -1.56
N LYS A 72 -45.87 18.57 -2.43
CA LYS A 72 -45.04 17.87 -3.40
C LYS A 72 -44.03 16.95 -2.67
N PRO A 73 -43.92 15.65 -3.03
CA PRO A 73 -42.92 14.77 -2.43
C PRO A 73 -41.49 15.21 -2.79
N LEU A 74 -40.51 14.76 -1.99
CA LEU A 74 -39.09 14.90 -2.32
C LEU A 74 -38.78 14.23 -3.66
N ASP A 75 -37.83 14.76 -4.43
CA ASP A 75 -37.37 14.08 -5.63
C ASP A 75 -36.44 12.92 -5.23
N LYS A 76 -36.23 11.97 -6.15
CA LYS A 76 -35.47 10.73 -5.89
C LYS A 76 -34.09 10.97 -5.24
N PRO A 77 -33.28 11.95 -5.66
CA PRO A 77 -31.99 12.23 -5.02
C PRO A 77 -32.11 12.62 -3.55
N GLU A 78 -33.05 13.50 -3.16
CA GLU A 78 -33.18 13.84 -1.73
C GLU A 78 -33.76 12.69 -0.93
N GLN A 79 -34.64 11.88 -1.51
CA GLN A 79 -35.11 10.66 -0.84
C GLN A 79 -33.92 9.75 -0.51
N PHE A 80 -33.00 9.55 -1.45
CA PHE A 80 -31.80 8.74 -1.24
C PHE A 80 -30.87 9.36 -0.19
N LEU A 81 -30.60 10.66 -0.28
CA LEU A 81 -29.78 11.38 0.71
C LEU A 81 -30.37 11.30 2.12
N PHE A 82 -31.70 11.48 2.23
CA PHE A 82 -32.43 11.35 3.49
C PHE A 82 -32.38 9.92 4.03
N GLN A 83 -32.52 8.91 3.17
CA GLN A 83 -32.41 7.51 3.57
C GLN A 83 -31.00 7.17 4.06
N LEU A 84 -29.96 7.64 3.35
CA LEU A 84 -28.58 7.47 3.75
C LEU A 84 -28.30 8.13 5.10
N SER A 85 -28.90 9.30 5.36
CA SER A 85 -28.78 9.99 6.66
C SER A 85 -29.48 9.27 7.81
N GLN A 86 -30.38 8.31 7.52
CA GLN A 86 -30.99 7.48 8.57
C GLN A 86 -30.01 6.45 9.13
N ILE A 87 -28.90 6.17 8.46
CA ILE A 87 -27.84 5.30 9.00
C ILE A 87 -27.13 6.06 10.12
N PRO A 88 -27.19 5.59 11.39
CA PRO A 88 -26.55 6.25 12.50
C PRO A 88 -25.05 6.42 12.25
N ASN A 89 -24.61 7.67 12.20
CA ASN A 89 -23.20 8.06 12.04
C ASN A 89 -22.54 7.46 10.80
N PHE A 90 -23.30 7.40 9.71
CA PHE A 90 -22.86 6.97 8.38
C PHE A 90 -21.42 7.42 8.05
N SER A 91 -21.16 8.73 8.13
CA SER A 91 -19.85 9.29 7.76
C SER A 91 -18.70 8.68 8.59
N GLY A 92 -18.87 8.58 9.91
CA GLY A 92 -17.84 8.04 10.78
C GLY A 92 -17.59 6.55 10.56
N ARG A 93 -18.67 5.78 10.33
CA ARG A 93 -18.58 4.34 10.02
C ARG A 93 -17.83 4.10 8.72
N VAL A 94 -18.25 4.78 7.65
CA VAL A 94 -17.64 4.61 6.32
C VAL A 94 -16.20 5.09 6.32
N PHE A 95 -15.89 6.20 7.00
CA PHE A 95 -14.51 6.65 7.20
C PHE A 95 -13.63 5.56 7.83
N CYS A 96 -14.12 4.91 8.89
CA CYS A 96 -13.38 3.84 9.58
C CYS A 96 -13.18 2.60 8.69
N ILE A 97 -14.21 2.19 7.95
CA ILE A 97 -14.14 1.04 7.02
C ILE A 97 -13.13 1.31 5.88
N LEU A 98 -13.18 2.49 5.27
CA LEU A 98 -12.26 2.88 4.21
C LEU A 98 -10.82 2.98 4.73
N PHE A 99 -10.64 3.53 5.93
CA PHE A 99 -9.34 3.61 6.58
C PHE A 99 -8.76 2.23 6.86
N GLN A 100 -9.56 1.28 7.37
CA GLN A 100 -9.11 -0.09 7.61
C GLN A 100 -8.48 -0.69 6.35
N SER A 101 -9.17 -0.64 5.21
CA SER A 101 -8.61 -1.17 3.95
C SER A 101 -7.34 -0.43 3.52
N THR A 102 -7.33 0.89 3.61
CA THR A 102 -6.18 1.71 3.23
C THR A 102 -4.96 1.38 4.11
N PHE A 103 -5.18 1.17 5.41
CA PHE A 103 -4.14 0.79 6.36
C PHE A 103 -3.54 -0.57 5.98
N ASP A 104 -4.38 -1.58 5.75
CA ASP A 104 -3.96 -2.95 5.43
C ASP A 104 -3.13 -2.99 4.13
N GLU A 105 -3.55 -2.27 3.10
CA GLU A 105 -2.81 -2.14 1.85
C GLU A 105 -1.44 -1.46 2.05
N CYS A 106 -1.43 -0.34 2.81
CA CYS A 106 -0.22 0.43 3.03
C CYS A 106 0.80 -0.35 3.88
N ILE A 107 0.37 -0.97 4.97
CA ILE A 107 1.25 -1.73 5.87
C ILE A 107 1.81 -2.96 5.15
N SER A 108 1.00 -3.66 4.35
CA SER A 108 1.43 -4.82 3.55
C SER A 108 2.43 -4.42 2.47
N SER A 109 2.23 -3.27 1.83
CA SER A 109 3.16 -2.71 0.83
C SER A 109 4.51 -2.37 1.44
N ILE A 110 4.52 -1.77 2.64
CA ILE A 110 5.75 -1.47 3.39
C ILE A 110 6.47 -2.77 3.77
N LEU A 111 5.76 -3.74 4.36
CA LEU A 111 6.32 -5.03 4.75
C LEU A 111 7.02 -5.72 3.57
N ARG A 112 6.33 -5.88 2.42
CA ARG A 112 6.90 -6.53 1.23
C ARG A 112 8.19 -5.84 0.77
N LYS A 113 8.22 -4.50 0.76
CA LYS A 113 9.40 -3.74 0.36
C LYS A 113 10.56 -3.92 1.34
N VAL A 114 10.28 -3.91 2.64
CA VAL A 114 11.28 -4.15 3.69
C VAL A 114 11.84 -5.57 3.58
N GLU A 115 10.99 -6.58 3.33
CA GLU A 115 11.43 -7.97 3.11
C GLU A 115 12.34 -8.13 1.89
N ILE A 116 12.02 -7.44 0.78
CA ILE A 116 12.89 -7.41 -0.42
C ILE A 116 14.24 -6.82 -0.05
N LEU A 117 14.26 -5.68 0.66
CA LEU A 117 15.50 -5.03 1.08
C LEU A 117 16.33 -5.93 1.99
N GLN A 118 15.71 -6.56 2.99
CA GLN A 118 16.37 -7.51 3.89
C GLN A 118 16.96 -8.70 3.13
N ARG A 119 16.21 -9.29 2.18
CA ARG A 119 16.68 -10.41 1.36
C ARG A 119 17.87 -10.01 0.49
N VAL A 120 17.80 -8.86 -0.17
CA VAL A 120 18.89 -8.34 -1.01
C VAL A 120 20.14 -8.07 -0.15
N CYS A 121 20.01 -7.34 0.96
CA CYS A 121 21.12 -7.04 1.86
C CYS A 121 21.76 -8.32 2.40
N THR A 122 20.94 -9.28 2.87
CA THR A 122 21.45 -10.57 3.37
C THR A 122 22.21 -11.33 2.29
N THR A 123 21.67 -11.39 1.08
CA THR A 123 22.31 -12.10 -0.04
C THR A 123 23.63 -11.43 -0.43
N LEU A 124 23.68 -10.11 -0.48
CA LEU A 124 24.92 -9.38 -0.79
C LEU A 124 25.99 -9.53 0.31
N GLN A 125 25.59 -9.59 1.58
CA GLN A 125 26.52 -9.69 2.71
C GLN A 125 27.02 -11.10 2.97
N ARG A 126 26.15 -12.10 2.80
CA ARG A 126 26.39 -13.48 3.27
C ARG A 126 26.29 -14.53 2.16
N GLY A 127 25.90 -14.14 0.95
CA GLY A 127 25.75 -15.05 -0.18
C GLY A 127 27.09 -15.63 -0.60
N GLN A 128 27.26 -16.95 -0.46
CA GLN A 128 28.47 -17.65 -0.87
C GLN A 128 28.77 -17.42 -2.36
N CYS A 129 27.74 -17.44 -3.21
CA CYS A 129 27.88 -17.20 -4.64
C CYS A 129 28.34 -15.76 -4.94
N VAL A 130 27.84 -14.76 -4.21
CA VAL A 130 28.32 -13.37 -4.30
C VAL A 130 29.81 -13.30 -3.94
N MET A 131 30.22 -13.94 -2.84
CA MET A 131 31.63 -13.99 -2.42
C MET A 131 32.54 -14.68 -3.44
N GLN A 132 32.06 -15.76 -4.08
CA GLN A 132 32.79 -16.44 -5.16
C GLN A 132 32.99 -15.52 -6.37
N VAL A 133 31.94 -14.83 -6.82
CA VAL A 133 32.03 -13.89 -7.94
C VAL A 133 33.00 -12.75 -7.63
N LEU A 134 32.89 -12.12 -6.44
CA LEU A 134 33.82 -11.07 -6.02
C LEU A 134 35.26 -11.60 -5.88
N GLY A 135 35.43 -12.84 -5.39
CA GLY A 135 36.73 -13.51 -5.32
C GLY A 135 37.37 -13.73 -6.69
N LEU A 136 36.58 -14.11 -7.70
CA LEU A 136 37.05 -14.22 -9.08
C LEU A 136 37.52 -12.88 -9.64
N VAL A 137 36.73 -11.81 -9.41
CA VAL A 137 37.12 -10.45 -9.81
C VAL A 137 38.46 -10.07 -9.18
N LEU A 138 38.63 -10.33 -7.88
CA LEU A 138 39.88 -10.03 -7.17
C LEU A 138 41.06 -10.85 -7.70
N ALA A 139 40.87 -12.17 -7.87
CA ALA A 139 41.93 -13.08 -8.29
C ALA A 139 42.44 -12.75 -9.71
N PHE A 140 41.53 -12.58 -10.67
CA PHE A 140 41.92 -12.20 -12.03
C PHE A 140 42.46 -10.78 -12.11
N GLY A 141 41.89 -9.85 -11.34
CA GLY A 141 42.42 -8.49 -11.20
C GLY A 141 43.88 -8.48 -10.73
N ASN A 142 44.19 -9.23 -9.67
CA ASN A 142 45.55 -9.35 -9.14
C ASN A 142 46.50 -9.99 -10.15
N PHE A 143 46.07 -11.07 -10.82
CA PHE A 143 46.87 -11.74 -11.85
C PHE A 143 47.22 -10.80 -13.00
N MET A 144 46.22 -10.10 -13.55
CA MET A 144 46.41 -9.18 -14.69
C MET A 144 47.24 -7.95 -14.33
N ASN A 145 47.20 -7.50 -13.08
CA ASN A 145 47.99 -6.36 -12.60
C ASN A 145 49.32 -6.80 -11.95
N GLY A 146 49.74 -8.05 -12.14
CA GLY A 146 51.00 -8.58 -11.61
C GLY A 146 52.20 -7.68 -11.97
N GLY A 147 53.05 -7.40 -10.98
CA GLY A 147 54.19 -6.47 -11.13
C GLY A 147 53.85 -5.00 -10.88
N ASN A 148 52.55 -4.63 -10.82
CA ASN A 148 52.14 -3.31 -10.38
C ASN A 148 52.00 -3.28 -8.84
N ARG A 149 52.87 -2.54 -8.16
CA ARG A 149 52.93 -2.48 -6.69
C ARG A 149 51.65 -1.95 -6.02
N SER A 150 50.80 -1.20 -6.73
CA SER A 150 49.54 -0.66 -6.19
C SER A 150 48.29 -1.45 -6.60
N ARG A 151 48.40 -2.41 -7.52
CA ARG A 151 47.23 -3.10 -8.11
C ARG A 151 47.33 -4.62 -8.21
N GLY A 152 48.54 -5.18 -8.23
CA GLY A 152 48.76 -6.61 -8.45
C GLY A 152 48.71 -7.47 -7.19
N GLN A 153 48.54 -6.88 -6.01
CA GLN A 153 48.52 -7.53 -4.69
C GLN A 153 47.46 -6.86 -3.79
N ALA A 154 46.27 -6.64 -4.33
CA ALA A 154 45.17 -6.03 -3.60
C ALA A 154 44.47 -7.06 -2.70
N ASP A 155 44.10 -6.64 -1.49
CA ASP A 155 43.26 -7.43 -0.56
C ASP A 155 41.77 -7.31 -0.86
N GLY A 156 41.39 -6.34 -1.69
CA GLY A 156 40.02 -6.06 -2.08
C GLY A 156 39.94 -4.95 -3.10
N PHE A 157 38.72 -4.64 -3.54
CA PHE A 157 38.45 -3.58 -4.50
C PHE A 157 37.17 -2.84 -4.14
N THR A 158 37.05 -1.61 -4.63
CA THR A 158 35.83 -0.82 -4.55
C THR A 158 34.85 -1.23 -5.64
N LEU A 159 33.54 -1.23 -5.34
CA LEU A 159 32.49 -1.74 -6.23
C LEU A 159 32.35 -0.96 -7.55
N ASP A 160 32.94 0.23 -7.66
CA ASP A 160 32.97 1.03 -8.90
C ASP A 160 33.78 0.38 -10.03
N ILE A 161 34.56 -0.67 -9.73
CA ILE A 161 35.23 -1.47 -10.76
C ILE A 161 34.25 -2.38 -11.51
N LEU A 162 33.14 -2.80 -10.89
CA LEU A 162 32.25 -3.83 -11.47
C LEU A 162 31.69 -3.43 -12.85
N PRO A 163 31.22 -2.18 -13.07
CA PRO A 163 30.74 -1.77 -14.40
C PRO A 163 31.85 -1.74 -15.47
N LYS A 164 33.13 -1.62 -15.07
CA LYS A 164 34.29 -1.51 -15.96
C LYS A 164 34.78 -2.87 -16.48
N LEU A 165 34.34 -3.98 -15.87
CA LEU A 165 34.76 -5.33 -16.26
C LEU A 165 34.37 -5.69 -17.70
N LYS A 166 33.31 -5.08 -18.23
CA LYS A 166 32.87 -5.27 -19.62
C LYS A 166 33.80 -4.58 -20.64
N ASP A 167 34.56 -3.59 -20.20
CA ASP A 167 35.40 -2.75 -21.05
C ASP A 167 36.83 -3.31 -21.20
N VAL A 168 37.26 -4.16 -20.27
CA VAL A 168 38.52 -4.90 -20.35
C VAL A 168 38.33 -6.10 -21.28
N LYS A 169 39.06 -6.15 -22.39
CA LYS A 169 38.90 -7.18 -23.43
C LYS A 169 40.17 -7.99 -23.67
N SER A 170 39.99 -9.19 -24.20
CA SER A 170 41.07 -9.99 -24.79
C SER A 170 41.76 -9.25 -25.93
N SER A 171 42.98 -9.66 -26.27
CA SER A 171 43.81 -9.02 -27.32
C SER A 171 43.15 -9.01 -28.71
N ASP A 172 42.30 -9.99 -28.98
CA ASP A 172 41.52 -10.15 -30.22
C ASP A 172 40.11 -9.52 -30.12
N ASN A 173 39.77 -8.87 -29.00
CA ASN A 173 38.46 -8.29 -28.69
C ASN A 173 37.27 -9.28 -28.70
N SER A 174 37.52 -10.59 -28.68
CA SER A 174 36.46 -11.61 -28.73
C SER A 174 35.71 -11.79 -27.41
N GLN A 175 36.34 -11.49 -26.27
CA GLN A 175 35.76 -11.68 -24.94
C GLN A 175 36.11 -10.54 -23.98
N SER A 176 35.14 -10.11 -23.17
CA SER A 176 35.38 -9.20 -22.04
C SER A 176 35.79 -9.94 -20.77
N LEU A 177 36.45 -9.28 -19.83
CA LEU A 177 36.76 -9.86 -18.52
C LEU A 177 35.49 -10.27 -17.78
N LEU A 178 34.41 -9.50 -17.89
CA LEU A 178 33.09 -9.89 -17.37
C LEU A 178 32.62 -11.22 -17.97
N SER A 179 32.64 -11.35 -19.30
CA SER A 179 32.23 -12.58 -20.00
C SER A 179 33.11 -13.78 -19.61
N PHE A 180 34.41 -13.54 -19.41
CA PHE A 180 35.34 -14.57 -18.95
C PHE A 180 35.03 -15.03 -17.52
N ILE A 181 34.77 -14.09 -16.60
CA ILE A 181 34.41 -14.41 -15.21
C ILE A 181 33.11 -15.22 -15.14
N VAL A 182 32.08 -14.84 -15.90
CA VAL A 182 30.81 -15.58 -15.94
C VAL A 182 31.04 -17.00 -16.45
N ALA A 183 31.80 -17.17 -17.56
CA ALA A 183 32.11 -18.49 -18.10
C ALA A 183 32.93 -19.34 -17.11
N TYR A 184 33.89 -18.72 -16.41
CA TYR A 184 34.68 -19.40 -15.39
C TYR A 184 33.82 -19.83 -14.20
N TYR A 185 32.92 -18.96 -13.73
CA TYR A 185 32.00 -19.27 -12.65
C TYR A 185 31.13 -20.47 -13.00
N LEU A 186 30.46 -20.44 -14.14
CA LEU A 186 29.59 -21.53 -14.60
C LEU A 186 30.36 -22.84 -14.78
N ARG A 187 31.62 -22.79 -15.22
CA ARG A 187 32.43 -24.00 -15.44
C ARG A 187 32.94 -24.63 -14.14
N HIS A 188 33.20 -23.83 -13.12
CA HIS A 188 33.98 -24.26 -11.95
C HIS A 188 33.23 -24.19 -10.61
N PHE A 189 32.13 -23.44 -10.53
CA PHE A 189 31.38 -23.23 -9.29
C PHE A 189 29.91 -23.66 -9.37
N ASP A 190 29.34 -23.72 -10.57
CA ASP A 190 27.96 -24.15 -10.77
C ASP A 190 27.92 -25.59 -11.33
N GLU A 191 27.59 -26.55 -10.46
CA GLU A 191 27.49 -27.97 -10.82
C GLU A 191 26.31 -28.26 -11.77
N ASP A 192 25.34 -27.36 -11.82
CA ASP A 192 24.13 -27.45 -12.62
C ASP A 192 24.15 -26.52 -13.83
N ALA A 193 25.30 -25.92 -14.16
CA ALA A 193 25.44 -25.05 -15.32
C ALA A 193 24.90 -25.70 -16.60
N GLY A 194 23.94 -25.03 -17.24
CA GLY A 194 23.27 -25.50 -18.45
C GLY A 194 22.13 -26.51 -18.23
N ARG A 195 21.74 -26.79 -16.97
CA ARG A 195 20.56 -27.58 -16.60
C ARG A 195 19.40 -26.67 -16.17
N GLU A 196 18.19 -27.23 -16.14
CA GLU A 196 16.99 -26.53 -15.65
C GLU A 196 17.07 -26.17 -14.16
N THR A 197 17.94 -26.84 -13.39
CA THR A 197 18.15 -26.60 -11.96
C THR A 197 19.18 -25.49 -11.67
N CYS A 198 19.80 -24.90 -12.70
CA CYS A 198 20.75 -23.80 -12.54
C CYS A 198 20.07 -22.60 -11.87
N VAL A 199 20.71 -22.04 -10.84
CA VAL A 199 20.19 -20.89 -10.08
C VAL A 199 21.07 -19.68 -10.35
N TYR A 200 20.45 -18.52 -10.52
CA TYR A 200 21.19 -17.26 -10.67
C TYR A 200 21.99 -16.96 -9.38
N PRO A 201 23.33 -16.80 -9.44
CA PRO A 201 24.19 -16.75 -8.25
C PRO A 201 24.18 -15.41 -7.50
N LEU A 202 23.41 -14.43 -7.98
CA LEU A 202 23.33 -13.08 -7.44
C LEU A 202 21.86 -12.77 -7.08
N PRO A 203 21.57 -11.71 -6.30
CA PRO A 203 20.19 -11.30 -6.07
C PRO A 203 19.44 -11.10 -7.38
N GLU A 204 18.17 -11.51 -7.41
CA GLU A 204 17.31 -11.33 -8.58
C GLU A 204 17.38 -9.89 -9.11
N PRO A 205 17.63 -9.66 -10.42
CA PRO A 205 17.81 -8.31 -10.96
C PRO A 205 16.66 -7.36 -10.65
N GLN A 206 15.42 -7.89 -10.63
CA GLN A 206 14.23 -7.11 -10.29
C GLN A 206 14.23 -6.69 -8.82
N ASP A 207 14.56 -7.59 -7.89
CA ASP A 207 14.64 -7.28 -6.46
C ASP A 207 15.75 -6.26 -6.19
N LEU A 208 16.93 -6.46 -6.81
CA LEU A 208 18.06 -5.55 -6.68
C LEU A 208 17.71 -4.15 -7.21
N PHE A 209 17.06 -4.08 -8.37
CA PHE A 209 16.60 -2.81 -8.93
C PHE A 209 15.60 -2.13 -8.00
N GLN A 210 14.58 -2.85 -7.52
CA GLN A 210 13.60 -2.29 -6.59
C GLN A 210 14.26 -1.77 -5.31
N ALA A 211 15.11 -2.58 -4.67
CA ALA A 211 15.84 -2.20 -3.46
C ALA A 211 16.69 -0.94 -3.69
N SER A 212 17.33 -0.81 -4.86
CA SER A 212 18.15 0.36 -5.20
C SER A 212 17.37 1.68 -5.30
N GLN A 213 16.05 1.61 -5.53
CA GLN A 213 15.18 2.80 -5.65
C GLN A 213 14.52 3.19 -4.32
N MET A 214 14.63 2.36 -3.29
CA MET A 214 13.99 2.60 -1.99
C MET A 214 14.77 3.61 -1.16
N LYS A 215 14.03 4.43 -0.39
CA LYS A 215 14.59 5.40 0.55
C LYS A 215 13.98 5.23 1.93
N PHE A 216 14.82 5.20 2.96
CA PHE A 216 14.37 5.05 4.34
C PHE A 216 13.47 6.20 4.79
N GLU A 217 13.72 7.42 4.29
CA GLU A 217 12.91 8.60 4.61
C GLU A 217 11.47 8.47 4.09
N ASP A 218 11.27 7.79 2.97
CA ASP A 218 9.94 7.55 2.40
C ASP A 218 9.16 6.58 3.29
N PHE A 219 9.76 5.47 3.71
CA PHE A 219 9.11 4.53 4.65
C PHE A 219 8.76 5.20 5.98
N GLN A 220 9.68 5.98 6.54
CA GLN A 220 9.44 6.70 7.78
C GLN A 220 8.32 7.73 7.65
N ARG A 221 8.22 8.41 6.50
CA ARG A 221 7.11 9.34 6.22
C ARG A 221 5.79 8.59 6.16
N ASP A 222 5.75 7.46 5.46
CA ASP A 222 4.54 6.67 5.29
C ASP A 222 4.06 6.09 6.63
N LEU A 223 4.96 5.54 7.46
CA LEU A 223 4.64 5.04 8.81
C LEU A 223 4.16 6.16 9.74
N ARG A 224 4.79 7.35 9.70
CA ARG A 224 4.31 8.52 10.47
C ARG A 224 2.90 8.94 10.07
N LYS A 225 2.60 8.90 8.76
CA LYS A 225 1.26 9.19 8.23
C LYS A 225 0.26 8.14 8.72
N LEU A 226 0.57 6.85 8.57
CA LEU A 226 -0.29 5.76 9.05
C LEU A 226 -0.58 5.88 10.55
N ARG A 227 0.41 6.21 11.37
CA ARG A 227 0.22 6.45 12.81
C ARG A 227 -0.74 7.60 13.09
N LYS A 228 -0.61 8.71 12.35
CA LYS A 228 -1.50 9.87 12.51
C LYS A 228 -2.93 9.50 12.13
N ASP A 229 -3.09 8.82 10.99
CA ASP A 229 -4.40 8.47 10.46
C ASP A 229 -5.06 7.38 11.32
N LEU A 230 -4.30 6.45 11.89
CA LEU A 230 -4.77 5.45 12.87
C LEU A 230 -5.31 6.11 14.13
N LYS A 231 -4.64 7.16 14.65
CA LYS A 231 -5.17 7.94 15.78
C LYS A 231 -6.48 8.64 15.44
N ALA A 232 -6.60 9.17 14.22
CA ALA A 232 -7.84 9.79 13.76
C ALA A 232 -8.98 8.76 13.66
N CYS A 233 -8.69 7.56 13.13
CA CYS A 233 -9.65 6.46 13.09
C CYS A 233 -10.06 5.97 14.48
N SER A 234 -9.13 5.87 15.42
CA SER A 234 -9.44 5.54 16.82
C SER A 234 -10.42 6.56 17.42
N ALA A 235 -10.13 7.85 17.28
CA ALA A 235 -11.01 8.90 17.79
C ALA A 235 -12.39 8.92 17.11
N GLU A 236 -12.44 8.61 15.81
CA GLU A 236 -13.72 8.51 15.09
C GLU A 236 -14.52 7.27 15.50
N THR A 237 -13.84 6.14 15.72
CA THR A 237 -14.45 4.91 16.24
C THR A 237 -15.08 5.15 17.61
N GLU A 238 -14.36 5.82 18.52
CA GLU A 238 -14.89 6.19 19.84
C GLU A 238 -16.14 7.07 19.72
N LYS A 239 -16.11 8.09 18.86
CA LYS A 239 -17.28 8.95 18.62
C LYS A 239 -18.47 8.14 18.14
N VAL A 240 -18.29 7.30 17.10
CA VAL A 240 -19.36 6.45 16.55
C VAL A 240 -19.92 5.53 17.63
N CYS A 241 -19.08 4.95 18.48
CA CYS A 241 -19.53 4.08 19.57
C CYS A 241 -20.32 4.84 20.65
N GLN A 242 -19.93 6.06 21.00
CA GLN A 242 -20.59 6.86 22.03
C GLN A 242 -22.01 7.30 21.65
N VAL A 243 -22.23 7.59 20.38
CA VAL A 243 -23.49 8.14 19.86
C VAL A 243 -24.43 7.06 19.31
N SER A 244 -23.94 5.83 19.11
CA SER A 244 -24.75 4.72 18.61
C SER A 244 -25.62 4.13 19.72
N SER A 245 -26.86 3.75 19.39
CA SER A 245 -27.71 2.96 20.28
C SER A 245 -27.21 1.52 20.38
N GLU A 246 -27.63 0.78 21.41
CA GLU A 246 -27.24 -0.63 21.62
C GLU A 246 -27.52 -1.52 20.40
N GLU A 247 -28.65 -1.30 19.71
CA GLU A 247 -29.06 -2.03 18.50
C GLU A 247 -28.11 -1.80 17.31
N HIS A 248 -27.49 -0.62 17.20
CA HIS A 248 -26.63 -0.26 16.08
C HIS A 248 -25.13 -0.29 16.42
N LEU A 249 -24.79 -0.61 17.67
CA LEU A 249 -23.40 -0.58 18.13
C LEU A 249 -22.56 -1.70 17.53
N GLN A 250 -23.13 -2.90 17.44
CA GLN A 250 -22.47 -4.09 16.91
C GLN A 250 -22.92 -4.40 15.48
N PRO A 251 -22.07 -5.01 14.64
CA PRO A 251 -20.71 -5.50 14.92
C PRO A 251 -19.60 -4.44 14.80
N PHE A 252 -19.95 -3.18 14.53
CA PHE A 252 -18.97 -2.12 14.25
C PHE A 252 -17.94 -1.97 15.36
N LYS A 253 -18.38 -1.87 16.62
CA LYS A 253 -17.48 -1.69 17.75
C LYS A 253 -16.48 -2.84 17.87
N GLU A 254 -16.95 -4.08 17.89
CA GLU A 254 -16.09 -5.26 18.02
C GLU A 254 -15.06 -5.34 16.89
N LYS A 255 -15.50 -5.19 15.64
CA LYS A 255 -14.61 -5.26 14.47
C LYS A 255 -13.56 -4.15 14.49
N MET A 256 -13.97 -2.91 14.79
CA MET A 256 -13.06 -1.78 14.81
C MET A 256 -12.09 -1.82 16.00
N GLU A 257 -12.51 -2.26 17.18
CA GLU A 257 -11.61 -2.45 18.33
C GLU A 257 -10.56 -3.53 18.03
N GLY A 258 -10.97 -4.64 17.41
CA GLY A 258 -10.05 -5.68 16.95
C GLY A 258 -9.05 -5.16 15.92
N PHE A 259 -9.53 -4.45 14.90
CA PHE A 259 -8.67 -3.81 13.90
C PHE A 259 -7.69 -2.81 14.52
N LEU A 260 -8.16 -1.87 15.35
CA LEU A 260 -7.31 -0.82 15.94
C LEU A 260 -6.21 -1.42 16.82
N SER A 261 -6.52 -2.48 17.57
CA SER A 261 -5.53 -3.21 18.37
C SER A 261 -4.47 -3.84 17.47
N GLN A 262 -4.87 -4.58 16.43
CA GLN A 262 -3.95 -5.25 15.52
C GLN A 262 -3.10 -4.24 14.74
N ALA A 263 -3.74 -3.20 14.17
CA ALA A 263 -3.09 -2.14 13.41
C ALA A 263 -2.00 -1.42 14.22
N LYS A 264 -2.23 -1.21 15.53
CA LYS A 264 -1.21 -0.63 16.41
C LYS A 264 0.00 -1.56 16.56
N THR A 265 -0.24 -2.86 16.79
CA THR A 265 0.82 -3.87 16.87
C THR A 265 1.60 -3.97 15.58
N ASP A 266 0.93 -4.02 14.43
CA ASP A 266 1.57 -4.12 13.12
C ASP A 266 2.43 -2.89 12.82
N LEU A 267 1.94 -1.69 13.15
CA LEU A 267 2.68 -0.45 12.97
C LEU A 267 3.95 -0.40 13.83
N GLU A 268 3.88 -0.80 15.10
CA GLU A 268 5.04 -0.88 16.01
C GLU A 268 6.05 -1.94 15.53
N ALA A 269 5.56 -3.09 15.07
CA ALA A 269 6.39 -4.15 14.51
C ALA A 269 7.11 -3.69 13.24
N GLN A 270 6.41 -3.01 12.32
CA GLN A 270 6.99 -2.51 11.07
C GLN A 270 8.03 -1.41 11.31
N GLU A 271 7.82 -0.52 12.27
CA GLU A 271 8.83 0.48 12.65
C GLU A 271 10.10 -0.19 13.19
N THR A 272 9.95 -1.18 14.07
CA THR A 272 11.08 -1.94 14.61
C THR A 272 11.82 -2.71 13.50
N GLN A 273 11.08 -3.35 12.59
CA GLN A 273 11.65 -4.08 11.46
C GLN A 273 12.41 -3.13 10.52
N LEU A 274 11.87 -1.95 10.24
CA LEU A 274 12.53 -0.94 9.41
C LEU A 274 13.83 -0.44 10.06
N GLU A 275 13.82 -0.15 11.37
CA GLU A 275 15.01 0.26 12.11
C GLU A 275 16.12 -0.80 12.10
N ASN A 276 15.75 -2.08 12.25
CA ASN A 276 16.70 -3.18 12.18
C ASN A 276 17.25 -3.34 10.75
N THR A 277 16.39 -3.20 9.74
CA THR A 277 16.78 -3.28 8.33
C THR A 277 17.74 -2.15 7.94
N HIS A 278 17.55 -0.95 8.50
CA HIS A 278 18.43 0.18 8.23
C HIS A 278 19.85 0.00 8.78
N LYS A 279 20.03 -0.87 9.79
CA LYS A 279 21.33 -1.19 10.38
C LYS A 279 22.08 -2.31 9.64
N MET A 280 21.42 -3.00 8.70
CA MET A 280 22.06 -4.01 7.86
C MET A 280 23.04 -3.35 6.90
#